data_AF-A0A0F9H9E7-F1
#
_entry.id   AF-A0A0F9H9E7-F1
#
_cell.length_a   1.000
_cell.length_b   1.000
_cell.length_c   1.000
_cell.angle_alpha   90.00
_cell.angle_beta   90.00
_cell.angle_gamma   90.00
#
_symmetry.space_group_name_H-M   'P 1'
#
loop_
_entity.id
_entity.type
_entity.pdbx_description
1 polymer ?
#
loop_
_entity_poly.entity_id
_entity_poly.type
_entity_poly.pdbx_seq_one_letter_code
_entity_poly.pdbx_strand_id
1 'polypeptide(L)'
;MIDNHLHRLGLEHEYENTIRVRGLPIKYDWYLPKYKTYIEYWGFYGKKYMKRKAEKLQLYRKGNLKLISIEDIMLKDIYTNLEKELNKTIKIKNLNVEKKHCPNCGVELDKRF
;
A
#
# COMPACT_ATOMS: atom_id res chain seq x y z
N MET A 1 4.19 -7.40 8.08
CA MET A 1 5.30 -6.53 7.61
C MET A 1 4.77 -5.30 6.87
N ILE A 2 3.99 -5.49 5.78
CA ILE A 2 3.32 -4.40 5.06
C ILE A 2 2.38 -3.62 5.98
N ASP A 3 1.48 -4.33 6.67
CA ASP A 3 0.55 -3.79 7.65
C ASP A 3 1.23 -2.90 8.72
N ASN A 4 2.19 -3.46 9.47
CA ASN A 4 3.02 -2.71 10.43
C ASN A 4 3.69 -1.48 9.81
N HIS A 5 4.11 -1.56 8.54
CA HIS A 5 4.74 -0.41 7.89
C HIS A 5 3.72 0.68 7.57
N LEU A 6 2.53 0.33 7.09
CA LEU A 6 1.42 1.29 6.90
C LEU A 6 1.08 2.00 8.21
N HIS A 7 1.04 1.26 9.32
CA HIS A 7 0.89 1.85 10.66
C HIS A 7 2.02 2.81 11.02
N ARG A 8 3.29 2.44 10.80
CA ARG A 8 4.44 3.34 11.05
C ARG A 8 4.41 4.61 10.20
N LEU A 9 3.91 4.52 8.98
CA LEU A 9 3.71 5.69 8.10
C LEU A 9 2.52 6.57 8.53
N GLY A 10 1.78 6.19 9.58
CA GLY A 10 0.58 6.90 10.02
C GLY A 10 -0.57 6.81 9.02
N LEU A 11 -0.57 5.78 8.16
CA LEU A 11 -1.62 5.56 7.18
C LEU A 11 -2.73 4.72 7.81
N GLU A 12 -3.89 5.35 8.01
CA GLU A 12 -5.12 4.64 8.34
C GLU A 12 -5.48 3.65 7.24
N HIS A 13 -5.73 2.40 7.61
CA HIS A 13 -6.02 1.33 6.69
C HIS A 13 -6.93 0.26 7.30
N GLU A 14 -7.70 -0.39 6.43
CA GLU A 14 -8.47 -1.59 6.74
C GLU A 14 -7.68 -2.82 6.30
N TYR A 15 -7.57 -3.81 7.19
CA TYR A 15 -7.03 -5.14 6.87
C TYR A 15 -8.17 -6.04 6.42
N GLU A 16 -8.00 -6.70 5.28
CA GLU A 16 -8.87 -7.71 4.70
C GLU A 16 -10.39 -7.48 4.80
N ASN A 17 -11.02 -7.07 3.70
CA ASN A 17 -12.48 -7.06 3.62
C ASN A 17 -12.95 -7.48 2.22
N THR A 18 -14.26 -7.67 2.05
CA THR A 18 -14.89 -8.01 0.78
C THR A 18 -15.80 -6.90 0.30
N ILE A 19 -15.58 -6.45 -0.93
CA ILE A 19 -16.45 -5.51 -1.64
C ILE A 19 -17.16 -6.21 -2.79
N ARG A 20 -18.23 -5.60 -3.30
CA ARG A 20 -18.90 -6.05 -4.53
C ARG A 20 -18.65 -5.08 -5.67
N VAL A 21 -18.10 -5.57 -6.77
CA VAL A 21 -17.91 -4.79 -8.00
C VAL A 21 -18.70 -5.47 -9.11
N ARG A 22 -19.72 -4.77 -9.63
CA ARG A 22 -20.65 -5.31 -10.64
C ARG A 22 -21.27 -6.65 -10.22
N GLY A 23 -21.63 -6.78 -8.94
CA GLY A 23 -22.23 -7.99 -8.37
C GLY A 23 -21.23 -9.11 -8.01
N LEU A 24 -19.95 -9.00 -8.41
CA LEU A 24 -18.92 -9.98 -8.11
C LEU A 24 -18.15 -9.60 -6.83
N PRO A 25 -17.91 -10.54 -5.91
CA PRO A 25 -17.15 -10.26 -4.69
C PRO A 25 -15.65 -10.14 -5.02
N ILE A 26 -15.00 -9.18 -4.39
CA ILE A 26 -13.53 -9.04 -4.36
C ILE A 26 -13.13 -8.95 -2.90
N LYS A 27 -12.39 -9.94 -2.41
CA LYS A 27 -11.67 -9.83 -1.13
C LYS A 27 -10.37 -9.08 -1.38
N TYR A 28 -10.10 -7.98 -0.69
CA TYR A 28 -8.85 -7.23 -0.80
C TYR A 28 -7.91 -7.50 0.38
N ASP A 29 -6.62 -7.19 0.25
CA ASP A 29 -5.65 -7.36 1.36
C ASP A 29 -5.61 -6.14 2.29
N TRP A 30 -5.42 -4.94 1.72
CA TRP A 30 -5.57 -3.68 2.46
C TRP A 30 -6.35 -2.63 1.68
N TYR A 31 -6.98 -1.71 2.39
CA TYR A 31 -7.62 -0.54 1.83
C TYR A 31 -7.23 0.71 2.61
N LEU A 32 -6.89 1.79 1.91
CA LEU A 32 -6.60 3.11 2.46
C LEU A 32 -7.81 4.03 2.28
N PRO A 33 -8.69 4.21 3.29
CA PRO A 33 -9.97 4.88 3.12
C PRO A 33 -9.83 6.34 2.68
N LYS A 34 -8.90 7.06 3.30
CA LYS A 34 -8.59 8.47 2.99
C LYS A 34 -8.26 8.70 1.51
N TYR A 35 -7.62 7.73 0.86
CA TYR A 35 -7.15 7.85 -0.52
C TYR A 35 -8.01 7.10 -1.54
N LYS A 36 -8.96 6.29 -1.06
CA LYS A 36 -9.78 5.37 -1.85
C LYS A 36 -8.92 4.44 -2.70
N THR A 37 -7.87 3.89 -2.09
CA THR A 37 -6.84 3.07 -2.76
C THR A 37 -6.72 1.71 -2.09
N TYR A 38 -6.80 0.65 -2.88
CA TYR A 38 -6.58 -0.72 -2.45
C TYR A 38 -5.10 -1.09 -2.61
N ILE A 39 -4.62 -2.00 -1.76
CA ILE A 39 -3.29 -2.58 -1.86
C ILE A 39 -3.44 -4.10 -1.89
N GLU A 40 -2.71 -4.74 -2.79
CA GLU A 40 -2.72 -6.19 -2.99
C GLU A 40 -1.30 -6.73 -3.00
N TYR A 41 -1.08 -7.86 -2.33
CA TYR A 41 0.17 -8.59 -2.36
C TYR A 41 0.08 -9.82 -3.26
N TRP A 42 0.88 -9.81 -4.32
CA TRP A 42 0.95 -10.86 -5.32
C TRP A 42 2.15 -11.80 -5.09
N GLY A 43 2.14 -12.54 -3.98
CA GLY A 43 3.29 -13.35 -3.54
C GLY A 43 3.37 -14.79 -4.06
N PHE A 44 2.35 -15.27 -4.76
CA PHE A 44 2.29 -16.67 -5.19
C PHE A 44 2.50 -16.82 -6.69
N TYR A 45 3.01 -17.98 -7.13
CA TYR A 45 3.22 -18.28 -8.55
C TYR A 45 2.50 -19.57 -8.95
N GLY A 46 1.91 -19.59 -10.15
CA GLY A 46 1.24 -20.75 -10.73
C GLY A 46 0.08 -20.40 -11.66
N LYS A 47 -0.24 -21.26 -12.63
CA LYS A 47 -1.25 -20.97 -13.68
C LYS A 47 -2.62 -20.58 -13.10
N LYS A 48 -3.13 -21.34 -12.12
CA LYS A 48 -4.43 -21.04 -11.46
C LYS A 48 -4.40 -19.71 -10.71
N TYR A 49 -3.29 -19.40 -10.06
CA TYR A 49 -3.12 -18.15 -9.32
C TYR A 49 -3.03 -16.95 -10.26
N MET A 50 -2.23 -17.05 -11.34
CA MET A 50 -2.11 -16.00 -12.34
C MET A 50 -3.45 -15.69 -13.03
N LYS A 51 -4.26 -16.72 -13.29
CA LYS A 51 -5.63 -16.54 -13.79
C LYS A 51 -6.50 -15.74 -12.79
N ARG A 52 -6.49 -16.12 -11.51
CA ARG A 52 -7.22 -15.39 -10.46
C ARG A 52 -6.74 -13.95 -10.28
N LYS A 53 -5.42 -13.72 -10.30
CA LYS A 53 -4.82 -12.38 -10.28
C LYS A 53 -5.33 -11.55 -11.45
N ALA A 54 -5.31 -12.10 -12.67
CA ALA A 54 -5.80 -11.40 -13.86
C ALA A 54 -7.30 -11.06 -13.78
N GLU A 55 -8.13 -11.99 -13.32
CA GLU A 55 -9.57 -11.78 -13.09
C GLU A 55 -9.80 -10.65 -12.06
N LYS A 56 -9.08 -10.69 -10.94
CA LYS A 56 -9.18 -9.68 -9.87
C LYS A 56 -8.72 -8.29 -10.35
N LEU A 57 -7.60 -8.21 -11.07
CA LEU A 57 -7.12 -6.97 -11.72
C LEU A 57 -8.15 -6.42 -12.71
N GLN A 58 -8.82 -7.28 -13.47
CA GLN A 58 -9.88 -6.86 -14.39
C GLN A 58 -11.08 -6.28 -13.64
N LEU A 59 -11.45 -6.84 -12.48
CA LEU A 59 -12.53 -6.30 -11.65
C LEU A 59 -12.19 -4.94 -11.07
N TYR A 60 -10.97 -4.73 -10.55
CA TYR A 60 -10.52 -3.40 -10.12
C TYR A 60 -10.63 -2.36 -11.23
N ARG A 61 -10.18 -2.70 -12.46
CA ARG A 61 -10.31 -1.84 -13.64
C ARG A 61 -11.77 -1.55 -14.00
N LYS A 62 -12.62 -2.59 -14.02
CA LYS A 62 -14.06 -2.47 -14.31
C LYS A 62 -14.82 -1.61 -13.30
N GLY A 63 -14.35 -1.58 -12.05
CA GLY A 63 -14.89 -0.75 -10.96
C GLY A 63 -14.26 0.64 -10.85
N ASN A 64 -13.31 1.00 -11.72
CA ASN A 64 -12.52 2.23 -11.63
C ASN A 64 -11.88 2.45 -10.24
N LEU A 65 -11.38 1.37 -9.65
CA LEU A 65 -10.81 1.35 -8.32
C LEU A 65 -9.29 1.56 -8.40
N LYS A 66 -8.73 2.43 -7.54
CA LYS A 66 -7.28 2.62 -7.45
C LYS A 66 -6.63 1.42 -6.77
N LEU A 67 -5.58 0.90 -7.37
CA LEU A 67 -4.89 -0.30 -6.88
C LEU A 67 -3.38 -0.07 -6.86
N ILE A 68 -2.75 -0.39 -5.73
CA ILE A 68 -1.31 -0.59 -5.60
C ILE A 68 -1.07 -2.10 -5.59
N SER A 69 -0.18 -2.57 -6.46
CA SER A 69 0.19 -3.98 -6.55
C SER A 69 1.59 -4.18 -6.01
N ILE A 70 1.72 -5.01 -4.99
CA ILE A 70 2.99 -5.41 -4.38
C ILE A 70 3.36 -6.76 -4.96
N GLU A 71 4.42 -6.84 -5.74
CA GLU A 71 4.93 -8.10 -6.30
C GLU A 71 5.93 -8.76 -5.34
N ASP A 72 6.10 -10.07 -5.42
CA ASP A 72 7.07 -10.83 -4.60
C ASP A 72 8.48 -10.21 -4.62
N ILE A 73 8.94 -9.75 -5.79
CA ILE A 73 10.25 -9.10 -5.95
C ILE A 73 10.42 -7.85 -5.07
N MET A 74 9.33 -7.17 -4.72
CA MET A 74 9.35 -5.99 -3.87
C MET A 74 9.68 -6.33 -2.42
N LEU A 75 9.48 -7.58 -1.98
CA LEU A 75 9.80 -8.02 -0.61
C LEU A 75 11.30 -7.94 -0.28
N LYS A 76 12.18 -7.94 -1.30
CA LYS A 76 13.63 -7.72 -1.10
C LYS A 76 13.94 -6.44 -0.32
N ASP A 77 13.14 -5.40 -0.56
CA ASP A 77 13.14 -4.15 0.21
C ASP A 77 11.71 -3.58 0.21
N ILE A 78 10.85 -4.18 1.03
CA ILE A 78 9.42 -3.83 1.03
C ILE A 78 9.19 -2.38 1.45
N TYR A 79 10.03 -1.81 2.31
CA TYR A 79 9.83 -0.49 2.87
C TYR A 79 10.01 0.56 1.78
N THR A 80 11.17 0.54 1.12
CA THR A 80 11.45 1.44 0.00
C THR A 80 10.49 1.22 -1.16
N ASN A 81 10.18 -0.04 -1.50
CA ASN A 81 9.32 -0.33 -2.65
C ASN A 81 7.86 0.07 -2.41
N LEU A 82 7.33 -0.18 -1.21
CA LEU A 82 5.97 0.24 -0.86
C LEU A 82 5.85 1.77 -0.83
N GLU A 83 6.79 2.47 -0.22
CA GLU A 83 6.80 3.94 -0.19
C GLU A 83 6.86 4.54 -1.60
N LYS A 84 7.63 3.95 -2.52
CA LYS A 84 7.67 4.36 -3.93
C LYS A 84 6.30 4.24 -4.60
N GLU A 85 5.62 3.11 -4.42
CA GLU A 85 4.28 2.92 -5.01
C GLU A 85 3.23 3.85 -4.38
N LEU A 86 3.27 4.01 -3.06
CA LEU A 86 2.41 4.98 -2.36
C LEU A 86 2.62 6.41 -2.89
N ASN A 87 3.87 6.84 -3.07
CA ASN A 87 4.17 8.18 -3.58
C ASN A 87 3.69 8.39 -5.02
N LYS A 88 3.74 7.37 -5.87
CA LYS A 88 3.19 7.42 -7.24
C LYS A 88 1.67 7.56 -7.24
N THR A 89 0.98 6.77 -6.42
CA THR A 89 -0.49 6.64 -6.49
C THR A 89 -1.23 7.68 -5.66
N ILE A 90 -0.77 7.94 -4.44
CA ILE A 90 -1.50 8.77 -3.46
C ILE A 90 -0.77 10.07 -3.11
N LYS A 91 0.44 10.31 -3.66
CA LYS A 91 1.27 11.51 -3.45
C LYS A 91 1.27 11.94 -1.99
N ILE A 92 1.93 11.16 -1.14
CA ILE A 92 2.06 11.48 0.29
C ILE A 92 2.89 12.76 0.40
N LYS A 93 2.22 13.92 0.51
CA LYS A 93 2.91 15.23 0.57
C LYS A 93 3.80 15.40 1.81
N ASN A 94 3.62 14.57 2.84
CA ASN A 94 4.43 14.58 4.05
C ASN A 94 4.61 13.13 4.53
N LEU A 95 5.52 12.37 3.92
CA LEU A 95 6.16 11.30 4.69
C LEU A 95 6.92 12.04 5.78
N ASN A 96 6.34 12.14 6.97
CA ASN A 96 7.05 12.57 8.16
C ASN A 96 8.17 11.55 8.35
N VAL A 97 9.32 11.81 7.72
CA VAL A 97 10.61 11.39 8.27
C VAL A 97 10.52 11.85 9.71
N GLU A 98 10.41 10.91 10.65
CA GLU A 98 10.42 11.23 12.08
C GLU A 98 11.46 12.32 12.26
N LYS A 99 11.00 13.49 12.74
CA LYS A 99 11.88 14.63 12.94
C LYS A 99 13.03 14.09 13.78
N LYS A 100 14.25 14.11 13.22
CA LYS A 100 15.39 13.55 13.94
C LYS A 100 15.58 14.48 15.14
N HIS A 101 15.35 14.00 16.34
CA HIS A 101 15.58 14.82 17.52
C HIS A 101 17.04 14.66 17.92
N CYS A 102 17.69 15.76 18.29
CA CYS A 102 19.03 15.67 18.88
C CYS A 102 18.95 14.89 20.21
N PRO A 103 19.69 13.78 20.38
CA PRO A 103 19.63 12.98 21.61
C PRO A 103 20.17 13.71 22.85
N ASN A 104 20.80 14.88 22.67
CA ASN A 104 21.35 15.69 23.76
C ASN A 104 20.42 16.83 24.21
N CYS A 105 19.61 17.40 23.31
CA CYS A 105 18.79 18.57 23.63
C CYS A 105 17.31 18.48 23.19
N GLY A 106 16.89 17.39 22.55
CA GLY A 106 15.49 17.16 22.18
C GLY A 106 14.94 18.07 21.08
N VAL A 107 15.76 18.93 20.48
CA VAL A 107 15.33 19.83 19.40
C VAL A 107 15.18 19.07 18.09
N GLU A 108 14.12 19.37 17.35
CA GLU A 108 13.85 18.86 16.00
C GLU A 108 14.92 19.31 15.01
N LEU A 109 15.66 18.37 14.41
CA LEU A 109 16.59 18.64 13.32
C LEU A 109 15.79 18.81 12.03
N ASP A 110 15.31 20.02 11.78
CA ASP A 110 14.72 20.38 10.50
C ASP A 110 15.81 20.40 9.41
N LYS A 111 15.62 19.62 8.34
CA LYS A 111 16.57 19.54 7.23
C LYS A 111 16.38 20.73 6.30
N ARG A 112 17.01 21.85 6.65
CA ARG A 112 17.37 22.90 5.69
C ARG A 112 18.87 23.18 5.77
N PHE A 113 19.64 22.36 5.06
CA PHE A 113 20.88 22.75 4.41
C PHE A 113 20.85 22.15 3.00
#